data_AF-A0A5C7PDF5-F1
#
_entry.id   AF-A0A5C7PDF5-F1
#
_cell.length_a   1.000
_cell.length_b   1.000
_cell.length_c   1.000
_cell.angle_alpha   90.00
_cell.angle_beta   90.00
_cell.angle_gamma   90.00
#
_symmetry.space_group_name_H-M   'P 1'
#
loop_
_entity.id
_entity.type
_entity.pdbx_description
1 polymer ?
#
loop_
_entity_poly.entity_id
_entity_poly.type
_entity_poly.pdbx_seq_one_letter_code
_entity_poly.pdbx_strand_id
1 'polypeptide(L)'
;MTLRSSSRRMMMIPQGLAGRLKRKYPRPPTQTARSSAADIPPPGTTFCAMGTSRVLGAVAAVVLVVGYAIGAGLWVSSGQEFYEALDRPPWQPPDLVFGLIWPYNFIVLGAAGVVVAVAGTGAARAWWLILTALSVVAALSWAHLFYIDQALWPAAAALAIATALTVPVLVITWRTATLPGVLLIPYLLWLATATSLAVGYAVRNPG
;
A
#
# COMPACT_ATOMS: atom_id res chain seq x y z
N MET A 1 -40.66 56.43 -74.14
CA MET A 1 -39.21 56.75 -74.01
C MET A 1 -38.49 55.57 -73.37
N THR A 2 -37.52 55.01 -74.12
CA THR A 2 -36.34 54.17 -73.71
C THR A 2 -36.54 52.96 -72.78
N LEU A 3 -36.62 51.71 -73.27
CA LEU A 3 -35.53 50.77 -73.66
C LEU A 3 -34.57 50.34 -72.54
N ARG A 4 -34.61 49.06 -72.14
CA ARG A 4 -33.46 48.14 -72.26
C ARG A 4 -33.80 46.66 -72.01
N SER A 5 -33.36 45.85 -72.96
CA SER A 5 -33.25 44.38 -72.94
C SER A 5 -32.15 43.91 -71.99
N SER A 6 -32.32 42.74 -71.34
CA SER A 6 -31.20 41.87 -70.98
C SER A 6 -31.64 40.42 -70.76
N SER A 7 -31.40 39.58 -71.77
CA SER A 7 -31.31 38.12 -71.64
C SER A 7 -30.27 37.72 -70.59
N ARG A 8 -30.47 36.59 -69.88
CA ARG A 8 -29.49 35.47 -69.83
C ARG A 8 -29.84 34.39 -68.80
N ARG A 9 -29.89 33.16 -69.34
CA ARG A 9 -29.31 31.91 -68.83
C ARG A 9 -29.83 31.37 -67.49
N MET A 10 -30.76 30.44 -67.63
CA MET A 10 -30.83 29.21 -66.82
C MET A 10 -29.41 28.66 -66.57
N MET A 11 -29.04 28.64 -65.31
CA MET A 11 -27.80 28.07 -64.81
C MET A 11 -27.93 26.55 -64.82
N MET A 12 -27.35 25.92 -65.84
CA MET A 12 -27.09 24.49 -65.88
C MET A 12 -26.20 24.10 -64.70
N ILE A 13 -26.71 23.26 -63.81
CA ILE A 13 -25.96 22.64 -62.72
C ILE A 13 -25.03 21.57 -63.34
N PRO A 14 -23.70 21.64 -63.13
CA PRO A 14 -22.78 20.64 -63.66
C PRO A 14 -22.98 19.28 -62.98
N GLN A 15 -23.30 18.26 -63.77
CA GLN A 15 -23.52 16.84 -63.39
C GLN A 15 -22.25 16.09 -62.92
N GLY A 16 -21.26 16.80 -62.34
CA GLY A 16 -19.92 16.25 -62.06
C GLY A 16 -19.56 16.06 -60.58
N LEU A 17 -20.40 16.50 -59.64
CA LEU A 17 -20.01 16.56 -58.21
C LEU A 17 -20.47 15.36 -57.37
N ALA A 18 -21.22 14.41 -57.93
CA ALA A 18 -21.66 13.21 -57.18
C ALA A 18 -20.56 12.14 -57.06
N GLY A 19 -19.55 12.15 -57.93
CA GLY A 19 -18.49 11.13 -57.98
C GLY A 19 -17.35 11.32 -56.97
N ARG A 20 -17.16 12.53 -56.40
CA ARG A 20 -16.03 12.83 -55.51
C ARG A 20 -16.31 12.63 -54.01
N LEU A 21 -17.56 12.44 -53.59
CA LEU A 21 -17.89 12.24 -52.18
C LEU A 21 -17.85 10.76 -51.74
N LYS A 22 -17.83 9.81 -52.67
CA LYS A 22 -17.74 8.37 -52.35
C LYS A 22 -16.34 7.87 -51.98
N ARG A 23 -15.33 8.75 -51.92
CA ARG A 23 -13.92 8.38 -51.72
C ARG A 23 -13.31 8.80 -50.38
N LYS A 24 -14.09 9.42 -49.48
CA LYS A 24 -13.57 9.94 -48.19
C LYS A 24 -13.91 9.09 -46.96
N TYR A 25 -14.72 8.05 -47.09
CA TYR A 25 -15.01 7.12 -46.00
C TYR A 25 -14.80 5.67 -46.46
N PRO A 26 -13.73 4.99 -46.00
CA PRO A 26 -13.67 3.54 -46.04
C PRO A 26 -14.89 2.99 -45.31
N ARG A 27 -15.52 1.94 -45.86
CA ARG A 27 -16.58 1.24 -45.13
C ARG A 27 -15.99 0.74 -43.79
N PRO A 28 -16.66 0.94 -42.65
CA PRO A 28 -16.24 0.27 -41.43
C PRO A 28 -16.24 -1.24 -41.69
N PRO A 29 -15.26 -1.98 -41.18
CA PRO A 29 -15.29 -3.43 -41.28
C PRO A 29 -16.62 -3.91 -40.70
N THR A 30 -17.33 -4.72 -41.46
CA THR A 30 -18.50 -5.45 -40.97
C THR A 30 -17.99 -6.35 -39.84
N GLN A 31 -18.01 -5.83 -38.62
CA GLN A 31 -17.79 -6.60 -37.43
C GLN A 31 -19.04 -7.48 -37.33
N THR A 32 -18.99 -8.65 -37.97
CA THR A 32 -19.83 -9.78 -37.57
C THR A 32 -19.57 -9.93 -36.08
N ALA A 33 -20.50 -9.39 -35.29
CA ALA A 33 -20.64 -9.68 -33.89
C ALA A 33 -20.91 -11.19 -33.79
N ARG A 34 -19.85 -12.01 -33.84
CA ARG A 34 -19.82 -13.20 -33.01
C ARG A 34 -19.78 -12.65 -31.60
N SER A 35 -20.97 -12.45 -31.04
CA SER A 35 -21.18 -12.53 -29.62
C SER A 35 -20.60 -13.88 -29.20
N SER A 36 -19.34 -13.87 -28.76
CA SER A 36 -18.73 -15.01 -28.08
C SER A 36 -19.43 -15.07 -26.74
N ALA A 37 -20.55 -15.79 -26.69
CA ALA A 37 -21.23 -16.17 -25.46
C ALA A 37 -20.39 -17.17 -24.62
N ALA A 38 -19.05 -17.14 -24.74
CA ALA A 38 -18.11 -18.08 -24.16
C ALA A 38 -17.10 -17.45 -23.19
N ASP A 39 -17.21 -16.14 -22.88
CA ASP A 39 -16.31 -15.47 -21.93
C ASP A 39 -16.93 -15.29 -20.53
N ILE A 40 -17.87 -16.16 -20.13
CA ILE A 40 -18.23 -16.29 -18.71
C ILE A 40 -17.23 -17.29 -18.09
N PRO A 41 -16.19 -16.84 -17.36
CA PRO A 41 -15.29 -17.75 -16.67
C PRO A 41 -16.12 -18.61 -15.69
N PRO A 42 -15.88 -19.93 -15.62
CA PRO A 42 -16.67 -20.80 -14.75
C PRO A 42 -16.60 -20.33 -13.29
N PRO A 43 -17.70 -20.34 -12.53
CA PRO A 43 -17.69 -19.96 -11.12
C PRO A 43 -16.67 -20.84 -10.38
N GLY A 44 -15.57 -20.23 -9.94
CA GLY A 44 -14.42 -20.91 -9.34
C GLY A 44 -13.06 -20.62 -10.00
N THR A 45 -12.99 -20.05 -11.20
CA THR A 45 -11.70 -19.76 -11.86
C THR A 45 -10.96 -18.54 -11.35
N THR A 46 -11.62 -17.63 -10.61
CA THR A 46 -11.02 -16.38 -10.15
C THR A 46 -9.85 -16.61 -9.18
N PHE A 47 -9.88 -17.70 -8.40
CA PHE A 47 -8.77 -18.05 -7.51
C PHE A 47 -7.60 -18.72 -8.24
N CYS A 48 -7.86 -19.46 -9.32
CA CYS A 48 -6.83 -20.19 -10.06
C CYS A 48 -5.97 -19.29 -10.97
N ALA A 49 -6.41 -18.04 -11.21
CA ALA A 49 -5.75 -17.08 -12.10
C ALA A 49 -4.75 -16.14 -11.40
N MET A 50 -4.62 -16.18 -10.08
CA MET A 50 -3.55 -15.44 -9.39
C MET A 50 -2.23 -16.19 -9.53
N GLY A 51 -1.22 -15.55 -10.11
CA GLY A 51 0.12 -16.13 -10.23
C GLY A 51 0.67 -16.53 -8.85
N THR A 52 1.27 -17.73 -8.75
CA THR A 52 1.80 -18.33 -7.51
C THR A 52 2.60 -17.37 -6.65
N SER A 53 3.39 -16.47 -7.27
CA SER A 53 4.19 -15.47 -6.57
C SER A 53 3.37 -14.44 -5.78
N ARG A 54 2.15 -14.12 -6.21
CA ARG A 54 1.24 -13.22 -5.48
C ARG A 54 0.68 -13.89 -4.23
N VAL A 55 0.26 -15.15 -4.37
CA VAL A 55 -0.26 -15.95 -3.25
C VAL A 55 0.84 -16.15 -2.20
N LEU A 56 2.03 -16.56 -2.63
CA LEU A 56 3.19 -16.70 -1.73
C LEU A 56 3.54 -15.38 -1.03
N GLY A 57 3.54 -14.26 -1.76
CA GLY A 57 3.80 -12.95 -1.17
C GLY A 57 2.77 -12.56 -0.12
N ALA A 58 1.48 -12.82 -0.37
CA ALA A 58 0.40 -12.51 0.57
C ALA A 58 0.50 -13.38 1.83
N VAL A 59 0.73 -14.68 1.67
CA VAL A 59 0.93 -15.60 2.80
C VAL A 59 2.16 -15.20 3.61
N ALA A 60 3.28 -14.90 2.95
CA ALA A 60 4.50 -14.46 3.63
C ALA A 60 4.27 -13.17 4.44
N ALA A 61 3.55 -12.19 3.88
CA ALA A 61 3.21 -10.96 4.58
C ALA A 61 2.36 -11.23 5.83
N VAL A 62 1.33 -12.07 5.71
CA VAL A 62 0.45 -12.41 6.84
C VAL A 62 1.22 -13.16 7.92
N VAL A 63 2.00 -14.17 7.56
CA VAL A 63 2.83 -14.94 8.50
C VAL A 63 3.83 -14.03 9.22
N LEU A 64 4.48 -13.12 8.48
CA LEU A 64 5.42 -12.16 9.05
C LEU A 64 4.74 -11.26 10.10
N VAL A 65 3.56 -10.72 9.79
CA VAL A 65 2.83 -9.82 10.70
C VAL A 65 2.27 -10.55 11.91
N VAL A 66 1.75 -11.77 11.73
CA VAL A 66 1.30 -12.60 12.85
C VAL A 66 2.46 -12.99 13.76
N GLY A 67 3.59 -13.41 13.17
CA GLY A 67 4.81 -13.70 13.91
C GLY A 67 5.33 -12.49 14.68
N TYR A 68 5.24 -11.29 14.09
CA TYR A 68 5.56 -10.03 14.77
C TYR A 68 4.65 -9.79 15.98
N ALA A 69 3.34 -9.89 15.81
CA ALA A 69 2.38 -9.65 16.89
C ALA A 69 2.59 -10.62 18.08
N ILE A 70 2.80 -11.90 17.78
CA ILE A 70 3.07 -12.92 18.81
C ILE A 70 4.41 -12.65 19.50
N GLY A 71 5.49 -12.46 18.72
CA GLY A 71 6.83 -12.26 19.27
C GLY A 71 6.93 -11.00 20.14
N ALA A 72 6.33 -9.90 19.69
CA ALA A 72 6.29 -8.66 20.47
C ALA A 72 5.47 -8.84 21.76
N GLY A 73 4.32 -9.51 21.70
CA GLY A 73 3.50 -9.79 22.87
C GLY A 73 4.22 -10.60 23.95
N LEU A 74 4.98 -11.62 23.54
CA LEU A 74 5.76 -12.44 24.48
C LEU A 74 6.81 -11.61 25.24
N TRP A 75 7.60 -10.81 24.54
CA TRP A 75 8.64 -9.98 25.17
C TRP A 75 8.09 -8.87 26.05
N VAL A 76 7.01 -8.21 25.64
CA VAL A 76 6.35 -7.20 26.46
C VAL A 76 5.83 -7.80 27.76
N SER A 77 5.24 -9.01 27.69
CA SER A 77 4.67 -9.67 28.87
C SER A 77 5.72 -10.15 29.89
N SER A 78 6.96 -10.42 29.45
CA SER A 78 8.02 -10.92 30.35
C SER A 78 8.66 -9.86 31.24
N GLY A 79 8.56 -8.58 30.89
CA GLY A 79 9.26 -7.50 31.61
C GLY A 79 8.34 -6.46 32.23
N GLN A 80 7.09 -6.83 32.55
CA GLN A 80 6.09 -5.90 33.06
C GLN A 80 6.52 -5.24 34.39
N GLU A 81 7.08 -6.01 35.32
CA GLU A 81 7.55 -5.47 36.61
C GLU A 81 8.66 -4.43 36.43
N PHE A 82 9.62 -4.71 35.54
CA PHE A 82 10.68 -3.76 35.20
C PHE A 82 10.11 -2.48 34.60
N TYR A 83 9.19 -2.61 33.64
CA TYR A 83 8.55 -1.48 33.00
C TYR A 83 7.77 -0.59 33.98
N GLU A 84 7.09 -1.19 34.96
CA GLU A 84 6.35 -0.48 35.99
C GLU A 84 7.25 0.28 36.97
N ALA A 85 8.49 -0.19 37.18
CA ALA A 85 9.47 0.45 38.06
C ALA A 85 10.19 1.66 37.44
N LEU A 86 10.13 1.85 36.12
CA LEU A 86 10.83 2.94 35.42
C LEU A 86 10.14 4.30 35.62
N ASP A 87 10.96 5.35 35.68
CA ASP A 87 10.50 6.74 35.63
C ASP A 87 9.95 7.08 34.25
N ARG A 88 8.62 7.06 34.14
CA ARG A 88 7.90 7.27 32.88
C ARG A 88 8.07 8.70 32.35
N PRO A 89 8.17 8.89 31.02
CA PRO A 89 8.15 10.22 30.42
C PRO A 89 6.75 10.86 30.56
N PRO A 90 6.65 12.16 30.90
CA PRO A 90 5.36 12.81 31.19
C PRO A 90 4.44 12.97 29.97
N TRP A 91 4.96 12.79 28.75
CA TRP A 91 4.18 12.83 27.51
C TRP A 91 3.74 11.45 27.03
N GLN A 92 3.90 10.40 27.85
CA GLN A 92 3.45 9.06 27.49
C GLN A 92 1.92 9.03 27.31
N PRO A 93 1.41 8.48 26.19
CA PRO A 93 -0.02 8.28 26.00
C PRO A 93 -0.61 7.34 27.07
N PRO A 94 -1.92 7.42 27.36
CA PRO A 94 -2.57 6.46 28.23
C PRO A 94 -2.48 5.02 27.70
N ASP A 95 -2.48 4.02 28.59
CA ASP A 95 -2.35 2.60 28.25
C ASP A 95 -3.41 2.11 27.25
N LEU A 96 -4.61 2.69 27.28
CA LEU A 96 -5.68 2.43 26.31
C LEU A 96 -5.22 2.68 24.85
N VAL A 97 -4.39 3.70 24.64
CA VAL A 97 -3.87 4.02 23.30
C VAL A 97 -2.98 2.89 22.80
N PHE A 98 -2.11 2.34 23.65
CA PHE A 98 -1.26 1.19 23.32
C PHE A 98 -2.12 -0.05 22.96
N GLY A 99 -3.15 -0.31 23.75
CA GLY A 99 -4.07 -1.44 23.52
C GLY A 99 -4.85 -1.36 22.20
N LEU A 100 -5.13 -0.15 21.70
CA LEU A 100 -5.88 0.05 20.45
C LEU A 100 -4.97 0.16 19.22
N ILE A 101 -3.87 0.90 19.34
CA ILE A 101 -3.03 1.24 18.18
C ILE A 101 -2.23 0.05 17.67
N TRP A 102 -1.80 -0.88 18.54
CA TRP A 102 -1.05 -2.06 18.11
C TRP A 102 -1.90 -3.03 17.27
N PRO A 103 -3.10 -3.46 17.72
CA PRO A 103 -3.99 -4.27 16.87
C PRO A 103 -4.33 -3.57 15.56
N TYR A 104 -4.64 -2.27 15.59
CA TYR A 104 -4.85 -1.48 14.37
C TYR A 104 -3.64 -1.58 13.42
N ASN A 105 -2.42 -1.35 13.92
CA ASN A 105 -1.20 -1.39 13.13
C ASN A 105 -0.96 -2.77 12.51
N PHE A 106 -1.16 -3.86 13.25
CA PHE A 106 -1.00 -5.21 12.71
C PHE A 106 -2.01 -5.51 11.61
N ILE A 107 -3.29 -5.13 11.79
CA ILE A 107 -4.33 -5.33 10.78
C ILE A 107 -3.98 -4.57 9.50
N VAL A 108 -3.61 -3.29 9.62
CA VAL A 108 -3.28 -2.45 8.48
C VAL A 108 -2.01 -2.91 7.79
N LEU A 109 -0.97 -3.28 8.53
CA LEU A 109 0.29 -3.76 7.96
C LEU A 109 0.08 -5.08 7.19
N GLY A 110 -0.73 -5.99 7.75
CA GLY A 110 -1.13 -7.22 7.08
C GLY A 110 -1.93 -6.95 5.80
N ALA A 111 -2.94 -6.08 5.87
CA ALA A 111 -3.74 -5.69 4.71
C ALA A 111 -2.89 -5.02 3.62
N ALA A 112 -1.99 -4.12 4.00
CA ALA A 112 -1.03 -3.49 3.09
C ALA A 112 -0.15 -4.53 2.40
N GLY A 113 0.36 -5.51 3.14
CA GLY A 113 1.15 -6.62 2.60
C GLY A 113 0.39 -7.46 1.57
N VAL A 114 -0.88 -7.79 1.85
CA VAL A 114 -1.75 -8.49 0.88
C VAL A 114 -1.99 -7.64 -0.36
N VAL A 115 -2.28 -6.35 -0.21
CA VAL A 115 -2.49 -5.46 -1.36
C VAL A 115 -1.23 -5.34 -2.21
N VAL A 116 -0.06 -5.16 -1.59
CA VAL A 116 1.21 -5.11 -2.31
C VAL A 116 1.51 -6.44 -2.99
N ALA A 117 1.21 -7.58 -2.36
CA ALA A 117 1.37 -8.90 -2.94
C ALA A 117 0.51 -9.10 -4.22
N VAL A 118 -0.74 -8.62 -4.20
CA VAL A 118 -1.67 -8.81 -5.32
C VAL A 118 -1.48 -7.78 -6.42
N ALA A 119 -1.38 -6.49 -6.07
CA ALA A 119 -1.38 -5.36 -7.01
C ALA A 119 0.02 -4.82 -7.34
N GLY A 120 1.02 -5.06 -6.50
CA GLY A 120 2.38 -4.55 -6.71
C GLY A 120 3.13 -5.27 -7.83
N THR A 121 4.21 -4.68 -8.34
CA THR A 121 5.16 -5.36 -9.24
C THR A 121 5.96 -6.43 -8.50
N GLY A 122 6.62 -7.36 -9.21
CA GLY A 122 7.47 -8.37 -8.56
C GLY A 122 8.56 -7.77 -7.67
N ALA A 123 9.19 -6.68 -8.13
CA ALA A 123 10.19 -5.94 -7.35
C ALA A 123 9.58 -5.24 -6.12
N ALA A 124 8.40 -4.59 -6.27
CA ALA A 124 7.72 -3.95 -5.15
C ALA A 124 7.38 -4.96 -4.06
N ARG A 125 6.89 -6.15 -4.43
CA ARG A 125 6.60 -7.25 -3.49
C ARG A 125 7.84 -7.71 -2.75
N ALA A 126 8.92 -7.99 -3.46
CA ALA A 126 10.17 -8.45 -2.86
C ALA A 126 10.74 -7.41 -1.89
N TRP A 127 10.85 -6.15 -2.32
CA TRP A 127 11.35 -5.08 -1.46
C TRP A 127 10.46 -4.81 -0.26
N TRP A 128 9.13 -4.83 -0.44
CA TRP A 128 8.20 -4.67 0.67
C TRP A 128 8.39 -5.75 1.72
N LEU A 129 8.51 -7.03 1.31
CA LEU A 129 8.73 -8.14 2.22
C LEU A 129 10.08 -8.03 2.95
N ILE A 130 11.16 -7.72 2.23
CA ILE A 130 12.50 -7.57 2.82
C ILE A 130 12.51 -6.44 3.84
N LEU A 131 12.03 -5.25 3.47
CA LEU A 131 12.03 -4.08 4.34
C LEU A 131 11.13 -4.27 5.55
N THR A 132 9.95 -4.87 5.36
CA THR A 132 9.04 -5.19 6.46
C THR A 132 9.69 -6.21 7.39
N ALA A 133 10.32 -7.27 6.86
CA ALA A 133 11.00 -8.27 7.68
C ALA A 133 12.14 -7.66 8.50
N LEU A 134 12.98 -6.82 7.90
CA LEU A 134 14.03 -6.09 8.60
C LEU A 134 13.46 -5.15 9.67
N SER A 135 12.36 -4.45 9.37
CA SER A 135 11.70 -3.57 10.34
C SER A 135 11.12 -4.36 11.53
N VAL A 136 10.56 -5.55 11.27
CA VAL A 136 10.01 -6.44 12.29
C VAL A 136 11.12 -7.00 13.16
N VAL A 137 12.24 -7.44 12.57
CA VAL A 137 13.40 -7.91 13.34
C VAL A 137 13.91 -6.79 14.24
N ALA A 138 14.08 -5.57 13.72
CA ALA A 138 14.49 -4.42 14.51
C ALA A 138 13.50 -4.09 15.65
N ALA A 139 12.19 -4.20 15.41
CA ALA A 139 11.17 -3.99 16.42
C ALA A 139 11.14 -5.09 17.50
N LEU A 140 11.34 -6.36 17.12
CA LEU A 140 11.49 -7.47 18.06
C LEU A 140 12.78 -7.36 18.87
N SER A 141 13.87 -6.90 18.25
CA SER A 141 15.11 -6.58 18.95
C SER A 141 14.90 -5.45 19.95
N TRP A 142 14.12 -4.41 19.64
CA TRP A 142 13.73 -3.40 20.63
C TRP A 142 13.03 -4.04 21.83
N ALA A 143 12.02 -4.88 21.59
CA ALA A 143 11.27 -5.49 22.69
C ALA A 143 12.17 -6.41 23.55
N HIS A 144 13.04 -7.19 22.93
CA HIS A 144 14.01 -8.02 23.65
C HIS A 144 15.00 -7.17 24.46
N LEU A 145 15.65 -6.19 23.83
CA LEU A 145 16.62 -5.30 24.47
C LEU A 145 15.99 -4.49 25.62
N PHE A 146 14.73 -4.09 25.48
CA PHE A 146 14.02 -3.30 26.47
C PHE A 146 13.56 -4.13 27.66
N TYR A 147 12.88 -5.27 27.41
CA TYR A 147 12.22 -6.03 28.47
C TYR A 147 13.09 -7.15 29.07
N ILE A 148 14.04 -7.71 28.30
CA ILE A 148 14.93 -8.79 28.75
C ILE A 148 16.27 -8.22 29.20
N ASP A 149 16.99 -7.56 28.28
CA ASP A 149 18.35 -7.07 28.57
C ASP A 149 18.34 -5.74 29.35
N GLN A 150 17.18 -5.07 29.42
CA GLN A 150 16.99 -3.77 30.09
C GLN A 150 17.95 -2.67 29.58
N ALA A 151 18.44 -2.83 28.35
CA ALA A 151 19.39 -1.95 27.70
C ALA A 151 18.64 -0.85 26.92
N LEU A 152 18.23 0.20 27.64
CA LEU A 152 17.31 1.24 27.13
C LEU A 152 17.84 2.01 25.91
N TRP A 153 19.14 2.35 25.88
CA TRP A 153 19.75 3.04 24.74
C TRP A 153 19.83 2.17 23.48
N PRO A 154 20.37 0.94 23.54
CA PRO A 154 20.30 0.00 22.43
C PRO A 154 18.87 -0.28 21.95
N ALA A 155 17.91 -0.41 22.87
CA ALA A 155 16.51 -0.57 22.52
C ALA A 155 16.01 0.63 21.70
N ALA A 156 16.23 1.86 22.17
CA ALA A 156 15.83 3.06 21.44
C ALA A 156 16.43 3.13 20.02
N ALA A 157 17.69 2.74 19.86
CA ALA A 157 18.34 2.66 18.55
C ALA A 157 17.69 1.62 17.64
N ALA A 158 17.38 0.42 18.15
CA ALA A 158 16.69 -0.62 17.40
C ALA A 158 15.30 -0.16 16.91
N LEU A 159 14.55 0.55 17.75
CA LEU A 159 13.24 1.08 17.38
C LEU A 159 13.34 2.25 16.36
N ALA A 160 14.38 3.08 16.46
CA ALA A 160 14.68 4.10 15.45
C ALA A 160 14.97 3.47 14.08
N ILE A 161 15.73 2.37 14.05
CA ILE A 161 15.99 1.59 12.82
C ILE A 161 14.68 1.03 12.26
N ALA A 162 13.82 0.42 13.09
CA ALA A 162 12.52 -0.09 12.68
C ALA A 162 11.65 1.01 12.04
N THR A 163 11.64 2.20 12.66
CA THR A 163 10.94 3.38 12.15
C THR A 163 11.48 3.81 10.79
N ALA A 164 12.80 3.91 10.65
CA ALA A 164 13.44 4.30 9.39
C ALA A 164 13.16 3.30 8.26
N LEU A 165 13.20 2.00 8.55
CA LEU A 165 12.89 0.93 7.60
C LEU A 165 11.40 0.91 7.18
N THR A 166 10.51 1.43 8.03
CA THR A 166 9.07 1.52 7.72
C THR A 166 8.76 2.63 6.73
N VAL A 167 9.59 3.66 6.62
CA VAL A 167 9.41 4.75 5.63
C VAL A 167 9.34 4.23 4.19
N PRO A 168 10.30 3.44 3.67
CA PRO A 168 10.19 2.89 2.32
C PRO A 168 9.04 1.87 2.19
N VAL A 169 8.65 1.16 3.25
CA VAL A 169 7.46 0.28 3.25
C VAL A 169 6.20 1.08 2.98
N LEU A 170 6.03 2.22 3.66
CA LEU A 170 4.94 3.17 3.43
C LEU A 170 4.95 3.67 1.98
N VAL A 171 6.11 4.09 1.46
CA VAL A 171 6.23 4.62 0.09
C VAL A 171 5.86 3.57 -0.96
N ILE A 172 6.35 2.33 -0.81
CA ILE A 172 6.01 1.22 -1.71
C ILE A 172 4.50 0.94 -1.66
N THR A 173 3.93 0.92 -0.46
CA THR A 173 2.49 0.67 -0.28
C THR A 173 1.67 1.77 -0.93
N TRP A 174 1.98 3.04 -0.66
CA TRP A 174 1.30 4.21 -1.23
C TRP A 174 1.34 4.22 -2.76
N ARG A 175 2.50 3.89 -3.34
CA ARG A 175 2.68 3.80 -4.79
C ARG A 175 1.93 2.63 -5.42
N THR A 176 1.63 1.60 -4.63
CA THR A 176 0.87 0.44 -5.09
C THR A 176 -0.63 0.69 -4.97
N ALA A 177 -1.08 1.23 -3.84
CA ALA A 177 -2.46 1.60 -3.59
C ALA A 177 -2.55 2.73 -2.55
N THR A 178 -3.26 3.80 -2.90
CA THR A 178 -3.36 4.99 -2.04
C THR A 178 -4.04 4.70 -0.71
N LEU A 179 -5.13 3.92 -0.68
CA LEU A 179 -5.88 3.67 0.55
C LEU A 179 -5.04 2.93 1.61
N PRO A 180 -4.42 1.77 1.34
CA PRO A 180 -3.52 1.12 2.30
C PRO A 180 -2.31 1.99 2.67
N GLY A 181 -1.79 2.79 1.73
CA GLY A 181 -0.73 3.77 2.01
C GLY A 181 -1.17 4.80 3.05
N VAL A 182 -2.36 5.37 2.92
CA VAL A 182 -2.92 6.33 3.88
C VAL A 182 -3.12 5.67 5.25
N LEU A 183 -3.66 4.46 5.27
CA LEU A 183 -3.90 3.72 6.52
C LEU A 183 -2.60 3.39 7.28
N LEU A 184 -1.47 3.28 6.59
CA LEU A 184 -0.15 3.09 7.20
C LEU A 184 0.46 4.37 7.80
N ILE A 185 -0.07 5.57 7.52
CA ILE A 185 0.45 6.81 8.13
C ILE A 185 0.37 6.74 9.67
N PRO A 186 -0.77 6.40 10.29
CA PRO A 186 -0.84 6.21 11.74
C PRO A 186 0.20 5.22 12.29
N TYR A 187 0.53 4.15 11.55
CA TYR A 187 1.57 3.20 11.96
C TYR A 187 2.95 3.86 12.02
N LEU A 188 3.35 4.61 10.98
CA LEU A 188 4.63 5.30 10.97
C LEU A 188 4.71 6.38 12.05
N LEU A 189 3.63 7.14 12.27
CA LEU A 189 3.55 8.13 13.34
C LEU A 189 3.65 7.48 14.72
N TRP A 190 3.03 6.31 14.88
CA TRP A 190 3.12 5.55 16.12
C TRP A 190 4.54 5.03 16.38
N LEU A 191 5.24 4.50 15.36
CA LEU A 191 6.63 4.08 15.50
C LEU A 191 7.56 5.24 15.88
N ALA A 192 7.36 6.43 15.28
CA ALA A 192 8.10 7.62 15.67
C ALA A 192 7.81 8.03 17.12
N THR A 193 6.55 7.96 17.55
CA THR A 193 6.15 8.22 18.94
C THR A 193 6.78 7.21 19.89
N ALA A 194 6.73 5.92 19.57
CA ALA A 194 7.32 4.85 20.36
C ALA A 194 8.85 5.00 20.45
N THR A 195 9.51 5.42 19.36
CA THR A 195 10.95 5.76 19.36
C THR A 195 11.23 6.92 20.31
N SER A 196 10.43 7.98 20.27
CA SER A 196 10.55 9.11 21.21
C SER A 196 10.36 8.66 22.66
N LEU A 197 9.43 7.75 22.93
CA LEU A 197 9.24 7.18 24.26
C LEU A 197 10.44 6.35 24.69
N ALA A 198 10.97 5.47 23.84
CA ALA A 198 12.14 4.66 24.14
C ALA A 198 13.36 5.52 24.50
N VAL A 199 13.59 6.62 23.76
CA VAL A 199 14.61 7.62 24.11
C VAL A 199 14.28 8.30 25.44
N GLY A 200 13.02 8.69 25.66
CA GLY A 200 12.56 9.28 26.92
C GLY A 200 12.85 8.39 28.13
N TYR A 201 12.58 7.09 28.02
CA TYR A 201 12.91 6.09 29.04
C TYR A 201 14.42 6.02 29.27
N ALA A 202 15.23 5.93 28.21
CA ALA A 202 16.68 5.85 28.29
C ALA A 202 17.32 7.10 28.94
N VAL A 203 16.78 8.29 28.67
CA VAL A 203 17.27 9.56 29.24
C VAL A 203 16.88 9.70 30.71
N ARG A 204 15.68 9.26 31.09
CA ARG A 204 15.15 9.42 32.46
C ARG A 204 15.62 8.36 33.42
N ASN A 205 16.04 7.21 32.90
CA ASN A 205 16.52 6.08 33.69
C ASN A 205 17.96 5.77 33.26
N PRO A 206 18.92 6.69 33.48
CA PRO A 206 20.32 6.36 33.31
C PRO A 206 20.66 5.32 34.40
N GLY A 207 20.96 4.10 33.96
CA GLY A 207 21.45 3.03 34.83
C GLY A 207 22.76 3.40 35.52
#